data_AF-A0A497KYA1-F1
#
_entry.id   AF-A0A497KYA1-F1
#
_cell.length_a   1.000
_cell.length_b   1.000
_cell.length_c   1.000
_cell.angle_alpha   90.00
_cell.angle_beta   90.00
_cell.angle_gamma   90.00
#
_symmetry.space_group_name_H-M   'P 1'
#
loop_
_entity.id
_entity.type
_entity.pdbx_description
1 polymer ?
#
loop_
_entity_poly.entity_id
_entity_poly.type
_entity_poly.pdbx_seq_one_letter_code
_entity_poly.pdbx_strand_id
1 'polypeptide(L)'
;MRYRGFWETVKERPSGEWILIFASDWNKDHWAFYAYISLEGYERDIGEINELIRELNWMDGDVYVELIDHSPGLGEFYRWLYEGGYLTHHNALDPESWRRWFGGR
;
A
#
# COMPACT_ATOMS: atom_id res chain seq x y z
N MET A 1 8.41 -21.95 -2.22
CA MET A 1 7.53 -20.77 -2.12
C MET A 1 7.49 -20.33 -0.67
N ARG A 2 8.07 -19.16 -0.36
CA ARG A 2 8.28 -18.70 1.02
C ARG A 2 6.98 -18.19 1.68
N TYR A 3 5.95 -17.93 0.89
CA TYR A 3 4.70 -17.36 1.34
C TYR A 3 3.52 -18.12 0.69
N ARG A 4 2.66 -18.76 1.49
CA ARG A 4 1.40 -19.38 1.03
C ARG A 4 0.27 -18.76 1.86
N GLY A 5 -0.60 -17.96 1.22
CA GLY A 5 -1.87 -17.43 1.77
C GLY A 5 -1.76 -16.38 2.89
N PHE A 6 -1.19 -15.19 2.67
CA PHE A 6 -0.93 -14.27 3.80
C PHE A 6 -2.06 -13.28 4.13
N TRP A 7 -2.27 -13.11 5.44
CA TRP A 7 -3.31 -12.25 6.05
C TRP A 7 -2.74 -11.48 7.26
N GLU A 8 -1.41 -11.47 7.43
CA GLU A 8 -0.67 -10.69 8.43
C GLU A 8 0.02 -9.48 7.77
N THR A 9 0.45 -8.51 8.59
CA THR A 9 1.19 -7.35 8.10
C THR A 9 2.62 -7.76 7.72
N VAL A 10 3.06 -7.47 6.50
CA VAL A 10 4.41 -7.82 6.00
C VAL A 10 5.53 -7.03 6.67
N LYS A 11 5.18 -6.07 7.52
CA LYS A 11 6.10 -5.32 8.36
C LYS A 11 5.40 -4.81 9.61
N GLU A 12 6.20 -4.47 10.62
CA GLU A 12 5.72 -3.86 11.85
C GLU A 12 5.12 -2.48 11.61
N ARG A 13 4.19 -2.09 12.48
CA ARG A 13 3.58 -0.76 12.46
C ARG A 13 4.63 0.30 12.80
N PRO A 14 4.83 1.33 11.96
CA PRO A 14 5.74 2.43 12.26
C PRO A 14 5.33 3.19 13.54
N SER A 15 6.31 3.78 14.24
CA SER A 15 6.05 4.67 15.38
C SER A 15 5.55 6.05 14.97
N GLY A 16 5.90 6.52 13.76
CA GLY A 16 5.47 7.78 13.19
C GLY A 16 4.12 7.70 12.46
N GLU A 17 3.88 8.61 11.53
CA GLU A 17 2.67 8.61 10.69
C GLU A 17 2.71 7.49 9.64
N TRP A 18 1.57 6.84 9.41
CA TRP A 18 1.45 5.67 8.53
C TRP A 18 0.06 5.51 7.92
N ILE A 19 0.00 4.81 6.78
CA ILE A 19 -1.22 4.27 6.19
C ILE A 19 -1.11 2.74 6.15
N LEU A 20 -2.16 2.03 6.55
CA LEU A 20 -2.28 0.59 6.40
C LEU A 20 -3.07 0.30 5.13
N ILE A 21 -2.49 -0.52 4.27
CA ILE A 21 -3.14 -1.02 3.06
C ILE A 21 -3.34 -2.52 3.16
N PHE A 22 -4.31 -3.01 2.40
CA PHE A 22 -4.46 -4.40 2.02
C PHE A 22 -4.12 -4.51 0.53
N ALA A 23 -3.33 -5.50 0.14
CA ALA A 23 -3.05 -5.79 -1.26
C ALA A 23 -3.37 -7.26 -1.55
N SER A 24 -4.05 -7.54 -2.67
CA SER A 24 -4.34 -8.91 -3.10
C SER A 24 -4.31 -9.06 -4.62
N ASP A 25 -4.11 -10.29 -5.06
CA ASP A 25 -4.44 -10.67 -6.44
C ASP A 25 -5.94 -10.39 -6.70
N TRP A 26 -6.30 -10.01 -7.93
CA TRP A 26 -7.67 -9.63 -8.29
C TRP A 26 -8.69 -10.75 -8.02
N ASN A 27 -8.26 -12.01 -8.17
CA ASN A 27 -9.11 -13.17 -7.88
C ASN A 27 -9.24 -13.47 -6.37
N LYS A 28 -8.62 -12.69 -5.47
CA LYS A 28 -8.71 -12.69 -3.99
C LYS A 28 -8.52 -14.03 -3.25
N ASP A 29 -8.37 -15.16 -3.95
CA ASP A 29 -8.52 -16.49 -3.39
C ASP A 29 -7.21 -17.10 -2.87
N HIS A 30 -6.05 -16.55 -3.26
CA HIS A 30 -4.77 -17.23 -3.04
C HIS A 30 -3.68 -16.37 -2.39
N TRP A 31 -3.58 -15.09 -2.73
CA TRP A 31 -2.50 -14.23 -2.25
C TRP A 31 -3.01 -12.84 -1.88
N ALA A 32 -2.83 -12.51 -0.61
CA ALA A 32 -3.06 -11.19 -0.07
C ALA A 32 -1.98 -10.87 0.97
N PHE A 33 -1.92 -9.62 1.40
CA PHE A 33 -1.21 -9.20 2.60
C PHE A 33 -1.65 -7.80 3.06
N TYR A 34 -1.39 -7.49 4.32
CA TYR A 34 -1.46 -6.12 4.82
C TYR A 34 -0.07 -5.48 4.81
N ALA A 35 0.03 -4.19 4.54
CA ALA A 35 1.30 -3.47 4.61
C ALA A 35 1.09 -2.05 5.15
N TYR A 36 1.98 -1.60 6.03
CA TYR A 36 2.04 -0.19 6.39
C TYR A 36 2.74 0.61 5.27
N ILE A 37 2.57 1.91 5.21
CA ILE A 37 3.41 2.83 4.43
C ILE A 37 3.66 4.01 5.35
N SER A 38 4.91 4.18 5.76
CA SER A 38 5.32 5.23 6.69
C SER A 38 5.53 6.55 5.97
N LEU A 39 5.17 7.67 6.58
CA LEU A 39 5.43 9.00 6.00
C LEU A 39 6.94 9.28 5.86
N GLU A 40 7.76 8.80 6.78
CA GLU A 40 9.22 9.04 6.75
C GLU A 40 9.94 8.17 5.70
N GLY A 41 9.36 7.03 5.32
CA GLY A 41 9.98 6.01 4.48
C GLY A 41 9.15 5.57 3.28
N TYR A 42 8.13 6.33 2.87
CA TYR A 42 7.13 5.87 1.88
C TYR A 42 7.77 5.41 0.56
N GLU A 43 8.82 6.07 0.06
CA GLU A 43 9.45 5.68 -1.20
C GLU A 43 10.03 4.26 -1.14
N ARG A 44 10.72 3.95 -0.04
CA ARG A 44 11.29 2.63 0.21
C ARG A 44 10.17 1.61 0.46
N ASP A 45 9.22 1.97 1.31
CA ASP A 45 8.09 1.11 1.67
C ASP A 45 7.29 0.67 0.44
N ILE A 46 6.96 1.61 -0.44
CA ILE A 46 6.24 1.37 -1.69
C ILE A 46 7.10 0.53 -2.65
N GLY A 47 8.40 0.77 -2.72
CA GLY A 47 9.35 -0.04 -3.50
C GLY A 47 9.32 -1.51 -3.07
N GLU A 48 9.47 -1.77 -1.77
CA GLU A 48 9.47 -3.12 -1.20
C GLU A 48 8.11 -3.83 -1.40
N ILE A 49 6.99 -3.11 -1.25
CA ILE A 49 5.64 -3.65 -1.51
C ILE A 49 5.47 -4.05 -2.98
N ASN A 50 5.88 -3.17 -3.92
CA ASN A 50 5.79 -3.44 -5.36
C ASN A 50 6.72 -4.58 -5.79
N GLU A 51 7.91 -4.70 -5.20
CA GLU A 51 8.81 -5.83 -5.42
C GLU A 51 8.17 -7.14 -4.93
N LEU A 52 7.58 -7.15 -3.73
CA LEU A 52 6.88 -8.32 -3.20
C LEU A 52 5.71 -8.74 -4.11
N ILE A 53 4.90 -7.80 -4.58
CA ILE A 53 3.80 -8.08 -5.53
C ILE A 53 4.34 -8.76 -6.79
N ARG A 54 5.46 -8.27 -7.35
CA ARG A 54 6.11 -8.88 -8.51
C ARG A 54 6.64 -10.27 -8.22
N GLU A 55 7.27 -10.48 -7.07
CA GLU A 55 7.79 -11.79 -6.64
C GLU A 55 6.68 -12.84 -6.44
N LEU A 56 5.52 -12.40 -5.94
CA LEU A 56 4.36 -13.25 -5.78
C LEU A 56 3.70 -13.64 -7.11
N ASN A 57 4.15 -13.04 -8.23
CA ASN A 57 3.76 -13.40 -9.59
C ASN A 57 2.23 -13.52 -9.72
N TRP A 58 1.50 -12.48 -9.30
CA TRP A 58 0.05 -12.37 -9.52
C TRP A 58 -0.17 -12.32 -11.04
N MET A 59 -0.44 -13.50 -11.62
CA MET A 59 -0.05 -13.88 -12.98
C MET A 59 -0.74 -13.07 -14.09
N ASP A 60 -1.75 -12.26 -13.74
CA ASP A 60 -2.55 -11.52 -14.71
C ASP A 60 -2.35 -9.99 -14.62
N GLY A 61 -1.49 -9.52 -13.70
CA GLY A 61 -1.13 -8.11 -13.55
C GLY A 61 -2.17 -7.23 -12.83
N ASP A 62 -3.32 -7.79 -12.46
CA ASP A 62 -4.38 -7.08 -11.77
C ASP A 62 -4.19 -7.18 -10.24
N VAL A 63 -3.68 -6.08 -9.67
CA VAL A 63 -3.44 -5.90 -8.23
C VAL A 63 -4.60 -5.12 -7.63
N TYR A 64 -5.30 -5.71 -6.67
CA TYR A 64 -6.24 -4.98 -5.82
C TYR A 64 -5.52 -4.42 -4.60
N VAL A 65 -5.81 -3.16 -4.26
CA VAL A 65 -5.25 -2.44 -3.11
C VAL A 65 -6.36 -1.64 -2.44
N GLU A 66 -6.55 -1.85 -1.15
CA GLU A 66 -7.54 -1.17 -0.34
C GLU A 66 -6.84 -0.37 0.76
N LEU A 67 -7.32 0.85 1.00
CA LEU A 67 -6.92 1.63 2.16
C LEU A 67 -7.70 1.12 3.37
N ILE A 68 -7.01 0.66 4.42
CA ILE A 68 -7.62 -0.01 5.57
C ILE A 68 -7.70 0.90 6.79
N ASP A 69 -6.58 1.55 7.12
CA ASP A 69 -6.48 2.41 8.31
C ASP A 69 -5.35 3.43 8.13
N HIS A 70 -5.28 4.42 9.01
CA HIS A 70 -4.23 5.43 9.00
C HIS A 70 -3.97 6.02 10.39
N SER A 71 -2.79 6.59 10.57
CA SER A 71 -2.48 7.42 11.74
C SER A 71 -3.28 8.73 11.74
N PRO A 72 -3.57 9.33 12.91
CA PRO A 72 -4.43 10.51 13.01
C PRO A 72 -4.00 11.72 12.19
N GLY A 73 -2.69 11.94 12.00
CA GLY A 73 -2.14 13.08 11.26
C GLY A 73 -2.30 12.98 9.74
N LEU A 74 -2.67 11.80 9.21
CA LEU A 74 -2.81 11.58 7.77
C LEU A 74 -4.25 11.60 7.26
N GLY A 75 -5.25 11.97 8.07
CA GLY A 75 -6.66 11.86 7.69
C GLY A 75 -7.05 12.60 6.40
N GLU A 76 -6.48 13.78 6.13
CA GLU A 76 -6.75 14.52 4.89
C GLU A 76 -6.07 13.86 3.67
N PHE A 77 -4.83 13.40 3.83
CA PHE A 77 -4.12 12.69 2.77
C PHE A 77 -4.77 11.34 2.45
N TYR A 78 -5.20 10.60 3.48
CA TYR A 78 -5.93 9.35 3.34
C TYR A 78 -7.24 9.55 2.57
N ARG A 79 -7.99 10.61 2.89
CA ARG A 79 -9.20 10.97 2.15
C ARG A 79 -8.89 11.34 0.70
N TRP A 80 -7.83 12.12 0.46
CA TRP A 80 -7.39 12.47 -0.90
C TRP A 80 -7.04 11.24 -1.73
N LEU A 81 -6.33 10.27 -1.14
CA LEU A 81 -6.07 8.99 -1.78
C LEU A 81 -7.37 8.24 -2.11
N TYR A 82 -8.31 8.17 -1.15
CA TYR A 82 -9.59 7.47 -1.28
C TYR A 82 -10.51 8.09 -2.35
N GLU A 83 -10.58 9.41 -2.43
CA GLU A 83 -11.39 10.15 -3.41
C GLU A 83 -10.90 9.96 -4.85
N GLY A 84 -9.72 9.34 -5.05
CA GLY A 84 -9.22 8.91 -6.36
C GLY A 84 -10.02 7.77 -7.03
N GLY A 85 -10.98 7.13 -6.33
CA GLY A 85 -11.83 6.09 -6.92
C GLY A 85 -11.04 4.85 -7.35
N TYR A 86 -11.28 4.28 -8.53
CA TYR A 86 -10.53 3.12 -9.07
C TYR A 86 -9.00 3.33 -9.14
N LEU A 87 -8.53 4.59 -9.08
CA LEU A 87 -7.13 4.99 -9.08
C LEU A 87 -6.46 4.95 -7.69
N THR A 88 -7.21 4.67 -6.61
CA THR A 88 -6.66 4.44 -5.26
C THR A 88 -5.51 3.44 -5.28
N HIS A 89 -5.65 2.39 -6.10
CA HIS A 89 -4.65 1.35 -6.33
C HIS A 89 -3.28 1.91 -6.75
N HIS A 90 -3.29 2.81 -7.73
CA HIS A 90 -2.08 3.40 -8.26
C HIS A 90 -1.55 4.49 -7.34
N ASN A 91 -2.42 5.34 -6.79
CA ASN A 91 -1.97 6.49 -6.02
C ASN A 91 -1.36 6.10 -4.66
N ALA A 92 -1.86 5.06 -4.00
CA ALA A 92 -1.31 4.62 -2.71
C ALA A 92 0.08 3.98 -2.86
N LEU A 93 0.31 3.26 -3.96
CA LEU A 93 1.57 2.60 -4.30
C LEU A 93 2.41 3.37 -5.33
N ASP A 94 2.14 4.66 -5.51
CA ASP A 94 2.92 5.57 -6.35
C ASP A 94 3.64 6.61 -5.47
N PRO A 95 4.98 6.55 -5.37
CA PRO A 95 5.73 7.52 -4.59
C PRO A 95 5.53 8.96 -5.06
N GLU A 96 5.22 9.19 -6.33
CA GLU A 96 4.98 10.54 -6.86
C GLU A 96 3.70 11.17 -6.28
N SER A 97 2.66 10.37 -6.02
CA SER A 97 1.44 10.83 -5.35
C SER A 97 1.73 11.32 -3.92
N TRP A 98 2.59 10.62 -3.19
CA TRP A 98 3.07 11.03 -1.88
C TRP A 98 3.96 12.28 -1.95
N ARG A 99 4.89 12.34 -2.92
CA ARG A 99 5.72 13.53 -3.16
C ARG A 99 4.89 14.77 -3.46
N ARG A 100 3.85 14.66 -4.30
CA ARG A 100 3.00 15.81 -4.65
C ARG A 100 2.29 16.38 -3.43
N TRP A 101 1.86 15.51 -2.52
CA TRP A 101 1.17 15.95 -1.31
C TRP A 101 2.13 16.52 -0.26
N PHE A 102 3.26 15.85 0.00
CA PHE A 102 4.16 16.19 1.11
C PHE A 102 5.41 17.00 0.70
N GLY A 103 5.88 16.88 -0.53
CA GLY A 103 7.07 17.56 -1.06
C GLY A 103 6.81 18.95 -1.63
N GLY A 104 5.55 19.42 -1.63
CA GLY A 104 5.12 20.71 -2.18
C GLY A 104 5.00 21.85 -1.16
N ARG A 105 5.83 21.90 -0.12
CA ARG A 105 5.95 23.05 0.79
C ARG A 105 7.35 23.65 0.77
#